data_AF-F0WGT6-F1
#
_entry.id   AF-F0WGT6-F1
#
_cell.length_a   1.000
_cell.length_b   1.000
_cell.length_c   1.000
_cell.angle_alpha   90.00
_cell.angle_beta   90.00
_cell.angle_gamma   90.00
#
_symmetry.space_group_name_H-M   'P 1'
#
loop_
_entity.id
_entity.type
_entity.pdbx_description
1 polymer ?
#
loop_
_entity_poly.entity_id
_entity_poly.type
_entity_poly.pdbx_seq_one_letter_code
_entity_poly.pdbx_strand_id
1 'polypeptide(L)'
;MSDGTKLVAVIGDEDTVTGFILAGIGHRTAEGSNFLVVNSNTPISVIESTFRTLTTRDDIAILLITQQIAEEIRHLLTAYDKTIPTILEIPSKDAPYDPAKDYIMKRVNLMLGETP
;
A
#
# COMPACT_ATOMS: atom_id res chain seq x y z
N MET A 1 9.60 -16.96 -12.24
CA MET A 1 8.91 -15.67 -12.44
C MET A 1 7.77 -15.95 -13.39
N SER A 2 6.52 -15.85 -12.92
CA SER A 2 5.35 -16.12 -13.76
C SER A 2 5.18 -14.99 -14.77
N ASP A 3 5.15 -15.36 -16.04
CA ASP A 3 5.04 -14.51 -17.25
C ASP A 3 3.61 -13.95 -17.44
N GLY A 4 2.96 -13.60 -16.34
CA GLY A 4 1.61 -13.04 -16.30
C GLY A 4 1.64 -11.55 -15.95
N THR A 5 0.69 -10.80 -16.50
CA THR A 5 0.48 -9.37 -16.18
C THR A 5 0.44 -9.17 -14.67
N LYS A 6 1.40 -8.40 -14.15
CA LYS A 6 1.40 -8.03 -12.73
C LYS A 6 0.43 -6.89 -12.47
N LEU A 7 -0.29 -6.99 -11.37
CA LEU A 7 -1.30 -6.04 -10.94
C LEU A 7 -0.70 -4.99 -9.99
N VAL A 8 -1.36 -3.84 -9.96
CA VAL A 8 -1.18 -2.82 -8.93
C VAL A 8 -2.34 -2.93 -7.96
N ALA A 9 -2.06 -2.96 -6.67
CA ALA A 9 -3.06 -2.98 -5.61
C ALA A 9 -3.10 -1.66 -4.85
N VAL A 10 -4.25 -1.30 -4.26
CA VAL A 10 -4.42 0.00 -3.58
C VAL A 10 -5.19 -0.13 -2.27
N ILE A 11 -4.63 0.40 -1.19
CA ILE A 11 -5.33 0.61 0.09
C ILE A 11 -5.39 2.11 0.33
N GLY A 12 -6.58 2.70 0.30
CA GLY A 12 -6.70 4.16 0.30
C GLY A 12 -8.07 4.63 0.75
N ASP A 13 -8.19 5.95 0.89
CA ASP A 13 -9.50 6.60 1.03
C ASP A 13 -10.33 6.47 -0.25
N GLU A 14 -11.61 6.84 -0.17
CA GLU A 14 -12.57 6.71 -1.26
C GLU A 14 -12.11 7.48 -2.51
N ASP A 15 -11.63 8.71 -2.35
CA ASP A 15 -11.18 9.56 -3.45
C ASP A 15 -9.97 8.94 -4.18
N THR A 16 -8.97 8.47 -3.42
CA THR A 16 -7.75 7.87 -3.98
C THR A 16 -8.07 6.57 -4.69
N VAL A 17 -8.80 5.65 -4.05
CA VAL A 17 -9.14 4.35 -4.66
C VAL A 17 -9.99 4.55 -5.91
N THR A 18 -10.95 5.46 -5.88
CA THR A 18 -11.78 5.78 -7.05
C THR A 18 -10.93 6.30 -8.21
N GLY A 19 -10.01 7.24 -7.95
CA GLY A 19 -9.11 7.77 -8.97
C GLY A 19 -8.26 6.67 -9.64
N PHE A 20 -7.74 5.75 -8.84
CA PHE A 20 -6.96 4.62 -9.37
C PHE A 20 -7.81 3.61 -10.14
N ILE A 21 -9.01 3.27 -9.67
CA ILE A 21 -9.92 2.39 -10.40
C ILE A 21 -10.28 3.01 -11.77
N LEU A 22 -10.52 4.32 -11.84
CA LEU A 22 -10.75 5.04 -13.10
C LEU A 22 -9.54 4.99 -14.04
N ALA A 23 -8.31 4.94 -13.49
CA ALA A 23 -7.09 4.74 -14.27
C ALA A 23 -6.92 3.28 -14.79
N GLY A 24 -7.85 2.37 -14.46
CA GLY A 24 -7.92 1.03 -15.02
C GLY A 24 -7.17 -0.04 -14.23
N ILE A 25 -6.72 0.25 -12.99
CA ILE A 25 -6.02 -0.76 -12.18
C ILE A 25 -6.97 -1.77 -11.52
N GLY A 26 -8.25 -1.44 -11.41
CA GLY A 26 -9.21 -2.21 -10.63
C GLY A 26 -9.39 -3.62 -11.19
N HIS A 27 -9.12 -4.63 -10.36
CA HIS A 27 -9.25 -6.03 -10.72
C HIS A 27 -10.01 -6.78 -9.62
N ARG A 28 -11.08 -7.48 -10.02
CA ARG A 28 -11.93 -8.26 -9.11
C ARG A 28 -12.07 -9.68 -9.64
N THR A 29 -11.69 -10.65 -8.80
CA THR A 29 -11.86 -12.07 -9.05
C THR A 29 -12.85 -12.67 -8.06
N ALA A 30 -13.10 -13.97 -8.15
CA ALA A 30 -13.87 -14.71 -7.14
C ALA A 30 -13.18 -14.72 -5.76
N GLU A 31 -11.85 -14.54 -5.74
CA GLU A 31 -11.01 -14.59 -4.53
C GLU A 31 -10.91 -13.23 -3.83
N GLY A 32 -11.25 -12.13 -4.51
CA GLY A 32 -11.28 -10.80 -3.93
C GLY A 32 -10.97 -9.68 -4.92
N SER A 33 -10.83 -8.46 -4.38
CA SER A 33 -10.35 -7.28 -5.10
C SER A 33 -8.86 -7.06 -4.86
N ASN A 34 -8.20 -6.32 -5.75
CA ASN A 34 -6.86 -5.76 -5.53
C ASN A 34 -6.91 -4.38 -4.84
N PHE A 35 -8.04 -3.98 -4.28
CA PHE A 35 -8.16 -2.70 -3.59
C PHE A 35 -9.03 -2.78 -2.33
N LEU A 36 -8.77 -1.88 -1.39
CA LEU A 36 -9.56 -1.64 -0.20
C LEU A 36 -9.83 -0.14 -0.06
N VAL A 37 -11.11 0.22 0.00
CA VAL A 37 -11.54 1.57 0.41
C VAL A 37 -11.62 1.60 1.93
N VAL A 38 -10.88 2.52 2.53
CA VAL A 38 -10.83 2.74 3.97
C VAL A 38 -11.59 4.02 4.31
N ASN A 39 -12.46 3.92 5.29
CA ASN A 39 -13.21 5.03 5.87
C ASN A 39 -13.11 5.00 7.40
N SER A 40 -13.66 6.01 8.08
CA SER A 40 -13.60 6.12 9.55
C SER A 40 -14.25 4.97 10.32
N ASN A 41 -15.09 4.15 9.66
CA ASN A 41 -15.73 2.98 10.26
C ASN A 41 -15.00 1.67 9.94
N THR A 42 -13.93 1.72 9.15
CA THR A 42 -13.16 0.54 8.75
C THR A 42 -12.28 0.10 9.90
N PRO A 43 -12.45 -1.12 10.44
CA PRO A 43 -11.62 -1.57 11.55
C PRO A 43 -10.17 -1.78 11.11
N ILE A 44 -9.21 -1.44 11.98
CA ILE A 44 -7.77 -1.65 11.73
C ILE A 44 -7.48 -3.11 11.37
N SER A 45 -8.17 -4.08 12.00
CA SER A 45 -8.03 -5.51 11.69
C SER A 45 -8.35 -5.86 10.23
N VAL A 46 -9.26 -5.13 9.58
CA VAL A 46 -9.58 -5.29 8.16
C VAL A 46 -8.43 -4.78 7.30
N ILE A 47 -7.83 -3.65 7.67
CA ILE A 47 -6.67 -3.07 6.98
C ILE A 47 -5.48 -4.04 7.07
N GLU A 48 -5.18 -4.55 8.28
CA GLU A 48 -4.10 -5.52 8.49
C GLU A 48 -4.30 -6.82 7.71
N SER A 49 -5.51 -7.40 7.77
CA SER A 49 -5.80 -8.66 7.05
C SER A 49 -5.71 -8.47 5.53
N THR A 50 -6.16 -7.33 5.02
CA THR A 50 -6.09 -7.00 3.59
C THR A 50 -4.66 -6.77 3.14
N PHE A 51 -3.87 -6.03 3.93
CA PHE A 51 -2.44 -5.84 3.68
C PHE A 51 -1.71 -7.18 3.56
N ARG A 52 -1.94 -8.11 4.51
CA ARG A 52 -1.33 -9.46 4.48
C ARG A 52 -1.78 -10.26 3.26
N THR A 53 -3.05 -10.15 2.88
CA THR A 53 -3.60 -10.84 1.70
C THR A 53 -2.98 -10.31 0.41
N LEU A 54 -2.87 -8.99 0.25
CA LEU A 54 -2.32 -8.39 -0.96
C LEU A 54 -0.79 -8.58 -1.06
N THR A 55 -0.08 -8.67 0.06
CA THR A 55 1.37 -8.89 0.09
C THR A 55 1.78 -10.37 -0.07
N THR A 56 0.84 -11.30 0.02
CA THR A 56 1.08 -12.75 -0.20
C THR A 56 0.69 -13.21 -1.61
N ARG A 57 0.02 -12.35 -2.38
CA ARG A 57 -0.40 -12.60 -3.74
C ARG A 57 0.76 -12.45 -4.74
N ASP A 58 1.06 -13.51 -5.46
CA ASP A 58 2.15 -13.55 -6.45
C ASP A 58 1.86 -12.72 -7.72
N ASP A 59 0.61 -12.34 -7.95
CA ASP A 59 0.16 -11.56 -9.10
C ASP A 59 0.24 -10.04 -8.88
N ILE A 60 0.56 -9.56 -7.67
CA ILE A 60 0.70 -8.13 -7.36
C ILE A 60 2.18 -7.74 -7.40
N ALA A 61 2.53 -6.72 -8.19
CA ALA A 61 3.88 -6.16 -8.22
C ALA A 61 4.05 -4.93 -7.34
N ILE A 62 3.01 -4.11 -7.22
CA ILE A 62 3.05 -2.84 -6.48
C ILE A 62 1.80 -2.75 -5.61
N LEU A 63 1.98 -2.38 -4.34
CA LEU A 63 0.92 -2.03 -3.40
C LEU A 63 1.05 -0.55 -3.04
N LEU A 64 0.10 0.26 -3.51
CA LEU A 64 -0.02 1.65 -3.11
C LEU A 64 -0.84 1.72 -1.83
N ILE A 65 -0.38 2.51 -0.86
CA ILE A 65 -1.09 2.76 0.39
C ILE A 65 -1.05 4.24 0.72
N THR A 66 -2.17 4.85 1.10
CA THR A 66 -2.11 6.25 1.54
C THR A 66 -1.34 6.35 2.86
N GLN A 67 -0.55 7.42 2.99
CA GLN A 67 0.35 7.59 4.13
C GLN A 67 -0.37 7.59 5.49
N GLN A 68 -1.60 8.11 5.54
CA GLN A 68 -2.42 8.08 6.76
C GLN A 68 -2.76 6.66 7.20
N ILE A 69 -3.16 5.80 6.25
CA ILE A 69 -3.50 4.40 6.53
C ILE A 69 -2.24 3.59 6.84
N ALA A 70 -1.13 3.88 6.16
CA ALA A 70 0.17 3.27 6.43
C ALA A 70 0.60 3.46 7.89
N GLU A 71 0.28 4.61 8.50
CA GLU A 71 0.61 4.89 9.88
C GLU A 71 -0.14 3.99 10.87
N GLU A 72 -1.41 3.66 10.60
CA GLU A 72 -2.21 2.77 11.45
C GLU A 72 -1.63 1.35 11.53
N ILE A 73 -0.95 0.90 10.47
CA ILE A 73 -0.34 -0.43 10.37
C ILE A 73 1.19 -0.39 10.26
N ARG A 74 1.84 0.68 10.75
CA ARG A 74 3.30 0.92 10.60
C ARG A 74 4.16 -0.26 11.04
N HIS A 75 3.71 -1.01 12.04
CA HIS A 75 4.37 -2.21 12.53
C HIS A 75 4.46 -3.32 11.46
N LEU A 76 3.45 -3.48 10.60
CA LEU A 76 3.46 -4.44 9.49
C LEU A 76 4.39 -4.00 8.37
N LEU A 77 4.37 -2.71 8.02
CA LEU A 77 5.26 -2.14 7.01
C LEU A 77 6.73 -2.30 7.40
N THR A 78 7.03 -2.05 8.68
CA THR A 78 8.40 -2.18 9.22
C THR A 78 8.89 -3.63 9.19
N ALA A 79 8.00 -4.58 9.48
CA ALA A 79 8.30 -6.02 9.45
C ALA A 79 8.35 -6.61 8.04
N TYR A 80 7.89 -5.88 7.02
CA TYR A 80 7.86 -6.35 5.64
C TYR A 80 9.23 -6.21 4.97
N ASP A 81 9.83 -7.34 4.61
CA ASP A 81 11.19 -7.45 4.07
C ASP A 81 11.25 -7.82 2.58
N LYS A 82 10.13 -8.27 2.00
CA LYS A 82 10.08 -8.68 0.60
C LYS A 82 10.18 -7.48 -0.34
N THR A 83 10.83 -7.67 -1.48
CA THR A 83 10.88 -6.67 -2.55
C THR A 83 9.60 -6.63 -3.36
N ILE A 84 8.94 -7.78 -3.57
CA ILE A 84 7.73 -7.90 -4.38
C ILE A 84 6.59 -8.50 -3.52
N PRO A 85 5.42 -7.85 -3.46
CA PRO A 85 5.13 -6.54 -4.04
C PRO A 85 5.92 -5.38 -3.40
N THR A 86 6.28 -4.39 -4.19
CA THR A 86 6.86 -3.13 -3.70
C THR A 86 5.75 -2.30 -3.06
N ILE A 87 5.97 -1.86 -1.82
CA ILE A 87 5.01 -1.02 -1.12
C ILE A 87 5.40 0.43 -1.29
N LEU A 88 4.46 1.28 -1.71
CA LEU A 88 4.67 2.71 -1.92
C LEU A 88 3.63 3.51 -1.13
N GLU A 89 4.11 4.38 -0.23
CA GLU A 89 3.25 5.34 0.45
C GLU A 89 2.95 6.52 -0.49
N ILE A 90 1.68 6.88 -0.62
CA ILE A 90 1.22 8.01 -1.45
C ILE A 90 0.46 9.03 -0.61
N PRO A 91 0.46 10.32 -0.99
CA PRO A 91 -0.41 11.31 -0.36
C PRO A 91 -1.89 10.97 -0.56
N SER A 92 -2.74 11.54 0.28
CA SER A 92 -4.18 11.61 0.06
C SER A 92 -4.58 13.02 -0.36
N LYS A 93 -5.85 13.22 -0.72
CA LYS A 93 -6.40 14.53 -1.07
C LYS A 93 -6.27 15.54 0.07
N ASP A 94 -6.53 15.11 1.31
CA ASP A 94 -6.61 15.98 2.48
C ASP A 94 -5.32 16.00 3.31
N ALA A 95 -4.37 15.11 3.04
CA ALA A 95 -3.10 15.05 3.75
C ALA A 95 -1.91 15.03 2.78
N PRO A 96 -1.08 16.09 2.76
CA PRO A 96 0.12 16.12 1.95
C PRO A 96 1.15 15.08 2.43
N TYR A 97 1.98 14.63 1.50
CA TYR A 97 3.04 13.65 1.78
C TYR A 97 4.13 14.23 2.67
N ASP A 98 4.54 13.47 3.69
CA ASP A 98 5.63 13.80 4.61
C ASP A 98 6.79 12.79 4.43
N PRO A 99 7.91 13.17 3.78
CA PRO A 99 9.03 12.27 3.53
C PRO A 99 9.66 11.68 4.79
N ALA A 100 9.58 12.37 5.94
CA ALA A 100 10.17 11.91 7.19
C ALA A 100 9.44 10.68 7.77
N LYS A 101 8.18 10.48 7.36
CA LYS A 101 7.34 9.36 7.83
C LYS A 101 7.38 8.17 6.88
N ASP A 102 7.81 8.34 5.65
CA ASP A 102 7.88 7.27 4.65
C ASP A 102 8.95 6.23 5.00
N TYR A 103 8.55 4.95 4.94
CA TYR A 103 9.42 3.83 5.28
C TYR A 103 10.59 3.61 4.31
N ILE A 104 10.35 3.81 3.01
CA ILE A 104 11.39 3.71 1.98
C ILE A 104 12.39 4.84 2.13
N MET A 105 11.95 6.07 2.38
CA MET A 105 12.85 7.19 2.63
C MET A 105 13.69 6.96 3.89
N LYS A 106 13.11 6.39 4.95
CA LYS A 106 13.90 5.97 6.13
C LYS A 106 14.96 4.93 5.78
N ARG A 107 14.64 3.94 4.93
CA ARG A 107 15.63 2.96 4.44
C ARG A 107 16.72 3.62 3.59
N VAL A 108 16.36 4.56 2.71
CA VAL A 108 17.30 5.31 1.88
C VAL A 108 18.23 6.16 2.74
N ASN A 109 17.71 6.91 3.71
CA ASN A 109 18.52 7.72 4.63
C ASN A 109 19.48 6.86 5.45
N LEU A 110 19.02 5.69 5.92
CA LEU A 110 19.87 4.72 6.62
C LEU A 110 21.01 4.20 5.71
N MET A 111 20.72 3.97 4.41
CA MET A 111 21.72 3.57 3.43
C MET A 111 22.70 4.69 3.07
N LEU A 112 22.25 5.96 3.10
CA LEU A 112 23.06 7.14 2.80
C LEU A 112 23.82 7.69 4.02
N GLY A 113 23.60 7.14 5.21
CA GLY A 113 24.30 7.52 6.44
C GLY A 113 23.78 8.78 7.13
N GLU A 114 22.57 9.22 6.79
CA GLU A 114 21.90 10.35 7.46
C GLU A 114 21.14 9.83 8.69
N THR A 115 21.54 10.27 9.89
CA THR A 115 20.87 9.92 11.15
C THR A 115 19.47 10.55 11.25
N PRO A 116 18.50 9.86 11.89
CA PRO A 116 17.09 10.27 11.94
C PRO A 116 16.83 11.57 12.69
#